data_AF-A0A973G889-F1
#
_entry.id   AF-A0A973G889-F1
#
_cell.length_a   1.000
_cell.length_b   1.000
_cell.length_c   1.000
_cell.angle_alpha   90.00
_cell.angle_beta   90.00
_cell.angle_gamma   90.00
#
_symmetry.space_group_name_H-M   'P 1'
#
loop_
_entity.id
_entity.type
_entity.pdbx_description
1 polymer ?
#
loop_
_entity_poly.entity_id
_entity_poly.type
_entity_poly.pdbx_seq_one_letter_code
_entity_poly.pdbx_strand_id
1 'polypeptide(L)' 'MRMLVTGGAGFIGSNFVHHTVRTRPDVHVTVLDALTYAGDERSLDPVEGKVVFAKGDIADPDIVDALVKDVDLVVH' A
#
# COMPACT_ATOMS: atom_id res chain seq x y z
N MET A 1 9.99 1.87 10.39
CA MET A 1 10.34 1.35 9.04
C MET A 1 9.31 1.84 8.04
N ARG A 2 9.70 2.22 6.82
CA ARG A 2 8.80 2.68 5.75
C ARG A 2 8.61 1.56 4.73
N MET A 3 7.37 1.17 4.45
CA MET A 3 7.03 0.03 3.59
C MET A 3 6.08 0.48 2.48
N LEU A 4 6.39 0.09 1.25
CA LEU A 4 5.50 0.20 0.10
C LEU A 4 4.83 -1.15 -0.16
N VAL A 5 3.51 -1.20 -0.18
CA VAL A 5 2.73 -2.38 -0.56
C VAL A 5 2.04 -2.09 -1.88
N THR A 6 2.40 -2.80 -2.94
CA THR A 6 1.69 -2.68 -4.22
C THR A 6 0.50 -3.64 -4.26
N GLY A 7 -0.58 -3.29 -4.96
CA GLY A 7 -1.78 -4.14 -4.99
C GLY A 7 -2.48 -4.25 -3.63
N GLY A 8 -2.22 -3.30 -2.73
CA GLY A 8 -2.69 -3.31 -1.35
C GLY A 8 -4.20 -3.10 -1.19
N ALA A 9 -4.92 -2.72 -2.25
CA ALA A 9 -6.39 -2.64 -2.24
C ALA A 9 -7.06 -3.93 -2.78
N GLY A 10 -6.29 -4.93 -3.21
CA GLY A 10 -6.78 -6.26 -3.56
C GLY A 10 -6.97 -7.17 -2.35
N PHE A 11 -7.41 -8.41 -2.57
CA PHE A 11 -7.75 -9.34 -1.47
C PHE A 11 -6.59 -9.66 -0.52
N ILE A 12 -5.46 -10.18 -1.03
CA ILE A 12 -4.31 -10.54 -0.19
C ILE A 12 -3.61 -9.27 0.32
N GLY A 13 -3.44 -8.28 -0.56
CA GLY A 13 -2.78 -7.02 -0.24
C GLY A 13 -3.45 -6.29 0.92
N SER A 14 -4.78 -6.12 0.89
CA SER A 14 -5.52 -5.43 1.95
C SER A 14 -5.43 -6.15 3.29
N ASN A 15 -5.53 -7.49 3.29
CA ASN A 15 -5.35 -8.28 4.50
C ASN A 15 -3.92 -8.20 5.05
N PHE A 16 -2.91 -8.15 4.18
CA PHE A 16 -1.52 -7.93 4.58
C PHE A 16 -1.33 -6.55 5.21
N VAL A 17 -1.92 -5.50 4.62
CA VAL A 17 -1.91 -4.14 5.16
C VAL A 17 -2.57 -4.10 6.53
N HIS A 18 -3.78 -4.67 6.66
CA HIS A 18 -4.51 -4.76 7.93
C HIS A 18 -3.72 -5.47 9.01
N HIS A 19 -3.10 -6.61 8.65
CA HIS A 19 -2.29 -7.37 9.58
C HIS A 19 -1.07 -6.56 10.02
N THR A 20 -0.35 -5.95 9.07
CA THR A 20 0.86 -5.16 9.35
C THR A 20 0.57 -3.97 10.24
N VAL A 21 -0.46 -3.17 9.92
CA VAL A 21 -0.86 -2.02 10.75
C VAL A 21 -1.25 -2.44 12.18
N ARG A 22 -1.85 -3.62 12.34
CA ARG A 22 -2.27 -4.15 13.64
C ARG A 22 -1.11 -4.71 14.47
N THR A 23 -0.16 -5.41 13.83
CA THR A 23 0.90 -6.15 14.56
C THR A 23 2.24 -5.43 14.59
N ARG A 24 2.44 -4.42 13.73
CA ARG A 24 3.67 -3.61 13.63
C ARG A 24 3.32 -2.12 13.54
N PRO A 25 2.86 -1.52 14.65
CA PRO A 25 2.42 -0.11 14.65
C PRO A 25 3.56 0.90 14.39
N ASP A 26 4.82 0.47 14.45
CA ASP A 26 6.02 1.24 14.12
C ASP A 26 6.38 1.23 12.61
N VAL A 27 5.63 0.47 11.81
CA VAL A 27 5.78 0.44 10.35
C VAL A 27 4.82 1.45 9.72
N HIS A 28 5.37 2.35 8.92
CA HIS A 28 4.59 3.27 8.10
C HIS A 28 4.34 2.62 6.74
N VAL A 29 3.07 2.32 6.45
CA VAL A 29 2.66 1.65 5.21
C VAL A 29 2.13 2.66 4.21
N THR A 30 2.69 2.64 3.00
CA THR A 30 2.13 3.28 1.81
C THR A 30 1.58 2.18 0.90
N VAL A 31 0.36 2.34 0.42
CA VAL A 31 -0.26 1.44 -0.55
C VAL A 31 -0.23 2.10 -1.93
N LEU A 32 0.36 1.42 -2.91
CA LEU A 32 0.24 1.78 -4.33
C LEU A 32 -0.72 0.80 -5.00
N ASP A 33 -1.83 1.29 -5.52
CA ASP A 33 -2.80 0.44 -6.22
C ASP A 33 -3.40 1.15 -7.43
N ALA A 34 -3.53 0.42 -8.54
CA ALA A 34 -4.12 0.94 -9.77
C ALA A 34 -5.66 1.00 -9.71
N LEU A 35 -6.27 0.35 -8.70
CA LEU A 35 -7.72 0.16 -8.59
C LEU A 35 -8.32 -0.37 -9.90
N THR A 36 -7.73 -1.45 -10.40
CA THR A 36 -8.33 -2.24 -11.49
C THR A 36 -9.62 -2.92 -10.99
N TYR A 37 -10.22 -3.81 -11.80
CA TYR A 37 -11.44 -4.51 -11.40
C TYR A 37 -11.32 -5.29 -10.07
N ALA A 38 -10.11 -5.70 -9.68
CA ALA A 38 -9.86 -6.50 -8.49
C ALA A 38 -9.49 -5.67 -7.25
N GLY A 39 -9.26 -4.36 -7.41
CA GLY A 39 -8.90 -3.45 -6.31
C GLY A 39 -10.10 -2.64 -5.85
N ASP A 40 -10.28 -2.54 -4.53
CA ASP A 40 -11.34 -1.71 -3.94
C ASP A 40 -10.76 -0.94 -2.75
N GLU A 41 -10.77 0.39 -2.84
CA GLU A 41 -10.25 1.29 -1.81
C GLU A 41 -10.96 1.08 -0.45
N ARG A 42 -12.23 0.67 -0.48
CA ARG A 42 -13.00 0.33 0.74
C ARG A 42 -12.41 -0.85 1.51
N SER A 43 -11.59 -1.66 0.85
CA SER A 43 -10.84 -2.73 1.52
C SER A 43 -9.85 -2.17 2.54
N LEU A 44 -9.51 -0.88 2.49
CA LEU A 44 -8.59 -0.20 3.42
C LEU A 44 -9.31 0.65 4.49
N ASP A 45 -10.64 0.78 4.46
CA ASP A 45 -11.43 1.51 5.47
C ASP A 45 -11.05 1.14 6.92
N PRO A 46 -10.79 -0.14 7.27
CA PRO A 46 -10.42 -0.52 8.64
C PRO A 46 -9.10 0.07 9.14
N VAL A 47 -8.25 0.58 8.24
CA VAL A 47 -6.95 1.20 8.54
C VAL A 47 -6.87 2.63 8.03
N GLU A 48 -8.00 3.26 7.74
CA GLU A 48 -8.07 4.67 7.37
C GLU A 48 -7.32 5.54 8.40
N GLY A 49 -6.54 6.51 7.90
CA GLY A 49 -5.71 7.39 8.72
C GLY A 49 -4.43 6.74 9.29
N LYS A 50 -4.20 5.43 9.09
CA LYS A 50 -2.96 4.74 9.50
C LYS A 50 -2.05 4.38 8.32
N VAL A 51 -2.56 4.48 7.10
CA VAL A 51 -1.82 4.20 5.87
C VAL A 51 -1.91 5.38 4.93
N VAL A 52 -0.91 5.52 4.06
CA VAL A 52 -0.97 6.46 2.93
C VAL A 52 -1.43 5.68 1.71
N PHE A 53 -2.44 6.19 1.01
CA PHE A 53 -2.92 5.59 -0.24
C PHE A 53 -2.45 6.43 -1.44
N ALA A 54 -1.82 5.77 -2.40
CA ALA A 54 -1.42 6.33 -3.68
C ALA A 54 -2.09 5.54 -4.80
N LYS A 55 -3.01 6.19 -5.52
CA LYS A 55 -3.61 5.59 -6.71
C LYS A 55 -2.64 5.73 -7.89
N GLY A 56 -2.25 4.62 -8.49
CA GLY A 56 -1.30 4.62 -9.62
C GLY A 56 -0.96 3.21 -10.10
N ASP A 57 -0.39 3.14 -11.30
CA ASP A 57 0.10 1.88 -11.88
C ASP A 57 1.56 1.66 -11.45
N ILE A 58 1.91 0.43 -11.09
CA ILE A 58 3.30 0.04 -10.82
C ILE A 58 4.20 0.10 -12.07
N ALA A 59 3.60 0.15 -13.26
CA ALA A 59 4.30 0.34 -14.52
C ALA A 59 4.63 1.82 -14.80
N ASP A 60 4.11 2.77 -14.01
CA ASP A 60 4.42 4.19 -14.11
C ASP A 60 5.75 4.48 -13.37
N PRO A 61 6.86 4.73 -14.09
CA PRO A 61 8.15 4.93 -13.46
C PRO A 61 8.21 6.20 -12.61
N ASP A 62 7.46 7.25 -12.96
CA ASP A 62 7.51 8.52 -12.23
C ASP A 62 6.88 8.36 -10.83
N ILE A 63 5.77 7.62 -10.74
CA ILE A 63 5.11 7.30 -9.47
C ILE A 63 5.99 6.35 -8.65
N VAL A 64 6.51 5.29 -9.28
CA VAL A 64 7.33 4.30 -8.58
C VAL A 64 8.60 4.93 -8.03
N ASP A 65 9.33 5.72 -8.83
CA ASP A 65 10.54 6.41 -8.39
C ASP A 65 10.23 7.38 -7.23
N ALA A 66 9.11 8.11 -7.31
CA ALA A 66 8.71 9.03 -6.27
C ALA A 66 8.38 8.33 -4.93
N LEU A 67 7.81 7.13 -4.97
CA LEU A 67 7.43 6.37 -3.77
C LEU A 67 8.59 5.52 -3.22
N VAL A 68 9.39 4.91 -4.10
CA VAL A 68 10.47 3.99 -3.70
C VAL A 68 11.64 4.72 -3.05
N LYS A 69 11.91 5.98 -3.43
CA LYS A 69 13.02 6.78 -2.86
C LYS A 69 13.00 6.87 -1.33
N ASP A 70 11.80 6.72 -0.75
CA ASP A 70 11.51 6.97 0.66
C ASP A 70 11.02 5.71 1.39
N VAL A 71 11.33 4.50 0.90
CA VAL A 71 10.96 3.25 1.61
C VAL A 71 12.14 2.32 1.82
N ASP A 72 12.05 1.53 2.88
CA ASP A 72 13.07 0.54 3.26
C ASP A 72 12.75 -0.84 2.68
N LEU A 73 11.48 -1.09 2.33
CA LEU A 73 10.98 -2.38 1.86
C LEU A 73 9.81 -2.19 0.87
N VAL A 74 9.82 -2.98 -0.20
CA VAL A 74 8.69 -3.15 -1.13
C VAL A 74 8.11 -4.56 -0.96
N VAL A 75 6.79 -4.65 -0.84
CA VAL A 75 6.03 -5.89 -0.90
C VAL A 75 5.17 -5.86 -2.16
N HIS A 76 5.45 -6.79 -3.07
CA HIS A 76 4.77 -6.90 -4.36
C HIS A 76 3.85 -8.13 -4.40
#